data_AF-A0A449HA45-F1
#
_entry.id   AF-A0A449HA45-F1
#
_cell.length_a   1.000
_cell.length_b   1.000
_cell.length_c   1.000
_cell.angle_alpha   90.00
_cell.angle_beta   90.00
_cell.angle_gamma   90.00
#
_symmetry.space_group_name_H-M   'P 1'
#
loop_
_entity.id
_entity.type
_entity.pdbx_description
1 polymer ?
#
loop_
_entity_poly.entity_id
_entity_poly.type
_entity_poly.pdbx_seq_one_letter_code
_entity_poly.pdbx_strand_id
1 'polypeptide(L)'
;MTTDQNAQTIAEARQLLSDLGFDRERTNERSALVLLALLKLGPGDAWSNATNPMLGTRAIMDWISEQFDVQYAPNTRETVRRFTLHQFADALLIEQNPDQPDRPVNSPKWCYQVRANALKVIRAFGTPEYATLLLDHLIAVPGLKAQYDAAREMHRIPVNLPSGQPLTLSPGGQNVLIKQMVEDFCGYYTPGGEVLYVGDADAKWAVFEEAALAALGVTVDQHGKMPDLVVYLPAKNWLVLLEAASSHGPVDAKRHRELSELFQHSTAGLVFVSCFPSRVEMRKYLAEIAWETEVWCADNPTHLIHFNGERFLGPYEKTP
;
A
#
# COMPACT_ATOMS: atom_id res chain seq x y z
N MET A 1 -42.22 7.14 8.54
CA MET A 1 -41.69 6.22 9.57
C MET A 1 -40.24 5.84 9.26
N THR A 2 -39.92 5.46 8.02
CA THR A 2 -38.55 5.13 7.58
C THR A 2 -37.53 6.26 7.77
N THR A 3 -37.83 7.51 7.41
CA THR A 3 -36.85 8.61 7.52
C THR A 3 -36.41 8.92 8.96
N ASP A 4 -37.31 8.75 9.92
CA ASP A 4 -37.05 9.02 11.33
C ASP A 4 -36.18 7.92 11.97
N GLN A 5 -36.48 6.67 11.62
CA GLN A 5 -35.66 5.50 12.02
C GLN A 5 -34.26 5.54 11.40
N ASN A 6 -34.11 6.02 10.16
CA ASN A 6 -32.81 6.21 9.52
C ASN A 6 -31.98 7.23 10.31
N ALA A 7 -32.56 8.39 10.61
CA ALA A 7 -31.88 9.46 11.33
C ALA A 7 -31.44 9.00 12.73
N GLN A 8 -32.30 8.27 13.44
CA GLN A 8 -31.97 7.68 14.74
C GLN A 8 -30.82 6.67 14.64
N THR A 9 -30.92 5.71 13.73
CA THR A 9 -29.89 4.64 13.56
C THR A 9 -28.53 5.24 13.22
N ILE A 10 -28.50 6.26 12.35
CA ILE A 10 -27.27 7.00 12.02
C ILE A 10 -26.75 7.76 13.26
N ALA A 11 -27.62 8.43 14.02
CA ALA A 11 -27.21 9.16 15.22
C ALA A 11 -26.60 8.23 16.28
N GLU A 12 -27.20 7.05 16.51
CA GLU A 12 -26.67 6.03 17.42
C GLU A 12 -25.31 5.49 16.95
N ALA A 13 -25.15 5.21 15.65
CA ALA A 13 -23.87 4.81 15.10
C ALA A 13 -22.78 5.88 15.28
N ARG A 14 -23.13 7.17 15.15
CA ARG A 14 -22.21 8.30 15.42
C ARG A 14 -21.86 8.38 16.90
N GLN A 15 -22.82 8.16 17.79
CA GLN A 15 -22.58 8.12 19.23
C GLN A 15 -21.63 6.98 19.59
N LEU A 16 -21.87 5.78 19.07
CA LEU A 16 -21.01 4.61 19.30
C LEU A 16 -19.57 4.88 18.83
N LEU A 17 -19.39 5.47 17.65
CA LEU A 17 -18.06 5.87 17.16
C LEU A 17 -17.41 6.92 18.08
N SER A 18 -18.17 7.88 18.59
CA SER A 18 -17.67 8.85 19.56
C SER A 18 -17.24 8.17 20.87
N ASP A 19 -18.03 7.20 21.36
CA ASP A 19 -17.76 6.45 22.59
C ASP A 19 -16.50 5.58 22.45
N LEU A 20 -16.24 5.05 21.25
CA LEU A 20 -14.99 4.36 20.89
C LEU A 20 -13.78 5.30 20.72
N GLY A 21 -13.95 6.62 20.90
CA GLY A 21 -12.88 7.61 20.89
C GLY A 21 -12.49 8.11 19.49
N PHE A 22 -13.34 7.95 18.48
CA PHE A 22 -13.09 8.51 17.15
C PHE A 22 -13.30 10.04 17.12
N ASP A 23 -12.57 10.71 16.23
CA ASP A 23 -12.69 12.15 16.03
C ASP A 23 -13.89 12.53 15.15
N ARG A 24 -14.12 13.83 14.99
CA ARG A 24 -15.27 14.36 14.22
C ARG A 24 -15.37 13.84 12.78
N GLU A 25 -14.24 13.60 12.13
CA GLU A 25 -14.21 13.10 10.76
C GLU A 25 -14.58 11.61 10.69
N ARG A 26 -14.27 10.85 11.76
CA ARG A 26 -14.66 9.43 11.88
C ARG A 26 -15.99 9.23 12.63
N THR A 27 -16.64 10.29 13.08
CA THR A 27 -18.02 10.29 13.62
C THR A 27 -19.02 11.03 12.71
N ASN A 28 -18.66 11.29 11.45
CA ASN A 28 -19.57 11.87 10.47
C ASN A 28 -20.54 10.82 9.90
N GLU A 29 -21.52 11.26 9.11
CA GLU A 29 -22.55 10.38 8.54
C GLU A 29 -21.98 9.26 7.66
N ARG A 30 -20.97 9.57 6.84
CA ARG A 30 -20.25 8.56 6.03
C ARG A 30 -19.70 7.45 6.90
N SER A 31 -19.02 7.80 7.99
CA SER A 31 -18.39 6.82 8.88
C SER A 31 -19.42 5.98 9.64
N ALA A 32 -20.53 6.59 10.06
CA ALA A 32 -21.67 5.89 10.64
C ALA A 32 -22.30 4.87 9.67
N LEU A 33 -22.56 5.27 8.43
CA LEU A 33 -23.12 4.40 7.40
C LEU A 33 -22.17 3.24 7.05
N VAL A 34 -20.86 3.49 7.01
CA VAL A 34 -19.84 2.45 6.80
C VAL A 34 -19.83 1.44 7.95
N LEU A 35 -19.92 1.91 9.21
CA LEU A 35 -20.02 1.01 10.36
C LEU A 35 -21.29 0.14 10.28
N LEU A 36 -22.46 0.75 10.00
CA LEU A 36 -23.72 0.03 9.86
C LEU A 36 -23.67 -1.03 8.76
N ALA A 37 -23.01 -0.73 7.63
CA ALA A 37 -22.81 -1.67 6.55
C ALA A 37 -21.94 -2.87 6.94
N LEU A 38 -20.85 -2.63 7.65
CA LEU A 38 -19.97 -3.68 8.18
C LEU A 38 -20.68 -4.59 9.17
N LEU A 39 -21.70 -4.09 9.87
CA LEU A 39 -22.52 -4.84 10.83
C LEU A 39 -23.79 -5.44 10.20
N LYS A 40 -24.15 -5.04 8.98
CA LYS A 40 -25.45 -5.30 8.33
C LYS A 40 -26.64 -4.92 9.22
N LEU A 41 -26.62 -3.72 9.80
CA LEU A 41 -27.70 -3.19 10.64
C LEU A 41 -28.50 -2.12 9.90
N GLY A 42 -29.72 -2.46 9.48
CA GLY A 42 -30.65 -1.54 8.85
C GLY A 42 -31.42 -0.67 9.84
N PRO A 43 -32.24 0.25 9.34
CA PRO A 43 -33.08 1.11 10.16
C PRO A 43 -34.02 0.32 11.07
N GLY A 44 -33.93 0.56 12.38
CA GLY A 44 -34.77 -0.10 13.39
C GLY A 44 -34.30 -1.49 13.83
N ASP A 45 -33.19 -1.99 13.31
CA ASP A 45 -32.57 -3.21 13.83
C ASP A 45 -32.00 -2.98 15.23
N ALA A 46 -32.11 -3.99 16.10
CA ALA A 46 -31.42 -3.96 17.39
C ALA A 46 -29.91 -4.15 17.19
N TRP A 47 -29.09 -3.40 17.93
CA TRP A 47 -27.63 -3.54 17.91
C TRP A 47 -27.14 -4.96 18.23
N SER A 48 -27.88 -5.72 19.03
CA SER A 48 -27.61 -7.12 19.33
C SER A 48 -27.67 -8.04 18.10
N ASN A 49 -28.40 -7.65 17.05
CA ASN A 49 -28.51 -8.37 15.78
C ASN A 49 -27.33 -8.15 14.84
N ALA A 50 -26.37 -7.28 15.21
CA ALA A 50 -25.21 -6.99 14.37
C ALA A 50 -24.53 -8.29 13.92
N THR A 51 -24.38 -8.46 12.61
CA THR A 51 -23.61 -9.56 12.03
C THR A 51 -22.16 -9.13 11.81
N ASN A 52 -21.31 -10.04 11.34
CA ASN A 52 -19.90 -9.74 11.10
C ASN A 52 -19.39 -10.34 9.78
N PRO A 53 -19.95 -9.96 8.62
CA PRO A 53 -19.47 -10.42 7.33
C PRO A 53 -18.13 -9.78 6.96
N MET A 54 -17.41 -10.42 6.04
CA MET A 54 -16.30 -9.78 5.32
C MET A 54 -16.86 -9.02 4.12
N LEU A 55 -16.59 -7.72 4.03
CA LEU A 55 -17.08 -6.87 2.93
C LEU A 55 -15.94 -6.13 2.24
N GLY A 56 -15.97 -6.08 0.91
CA GLY A 56 -15.15 -5.13 0.14
C GLY A 56 -15.78 -3.74 0.11
N THR A 57 -15.00 -2.70 -0.22
CA THR A 57 -15.47 -1.30 -0.25
C THR A 57 -16.71 -1.09 -1.13
N ARG A 58 -16.79 -1.79 -2.27
CA ARG A 58 -17.95 -1.71 -3.16
C ARG A 58 -19.21 -2.30 -2.52
N ALA A 59 -19.10 -3.47 -1.89
CA ALA A 59 -20.23 -4.10 -1.19
C ALA A 59 -20.72 -3.25 0.00
N ILE A 60 -19.83 -2.49 0.65
CA ILE A 60 -20.20 -1.50 1.67
C ILE A 60 -21.02 -0.37 1.04
N MET A 61 -20.55 0.23 -0.05
CA MET A 61 -21.25 1.31 -0.74
C MET A 61 -22.61 0.88 -1.30
N ASP A 62 -22.66 -0.30 -1.92
CA ASP A 62 -23.90 -0.86 -2.49
C ASP A 62 -24.94 -1.08 -1.39
N TRP A 63 -24.53 -1.65 -0.24
CA TRP A 63 -25.44 -1.86 0.89
C TRP A 63 -25.93 -0.54 1.50
N ILE A 64 -25.08 0.48 1.59
CA ILE A 64 -25.48 1.82 2.08
C ILE A 64 -26.54 2.42 1.14
N SER A 65 -26.33 2.30 -0.17
CA SER A 65 -27.30 2.73 -1.18
C SER A 65 -28.64 1.98 -1.01
N GLU A 66 -28.60 0.66 -0.86
CA GLU A 66 -29.80 -0.17 -0.74
C GLU A 66 -30.61 0.07 0.54
N GLN A 67 -29.95 0.30 1.68
CA GLN A 67 -30.62 0.38 2.98
C GLN A 67 -30.93 1.82 3.43
N PHE A 68 -30.12 2.80 3.01
CA PHE A 68 -30.23 4.18 3.47
C PHE A 68 -30.52 5.19 2.34
N ASP A 69 -30.65 4.72 1.09
CA ASP A 69 -30.90 5.56 -0.10
C ASP A 69 -29.81 6.64 -0.32
N VAL A 70 -28.58 6.35 0.13
CA VAL A 70 -27.43 7.24 -0.05
C VAL A 70 -26.59 6.77 -1.24
N GLN A 71 -26.71 7.49 -2.36
CA GLN A 71 -25.97 7.22 -3.59
C GLN A 71 -24.59 7.85 -3.57
N TYR A 72 -23.54 7.02 -3.56
CA TYR A 72 -22.16 7.50 -3.70
C TYR A 72 -21.66 7.38 -5.14
N ALA A 73 -21.09 8.46 -5.66
CA ALA A 73 -20.40 8.43 -6.94
C ALA A 73 -19.17 7.49 -6.89
N PRO A 74 -18.74 6.86 -8.01
CA PRO A 74 -17.65 5.87 -8.02
C PRO A 74 -16.32 6.34 -7.42
N ASN A 75 -15.99 7.64 -7.55
CA ASN A 75 -14.79 8.25 -6.97
C ASN A 75 -14.82 8.30 -5.42
N THR A 76 -15.99 8.17 -4.81
CA THR A 76 -16.16 8.12 -3.34
C THR A 76 -15.56 6.85 -2.73
N ARG A 77 -15.32 5.81 -3.54
CA ARG A 77 -14.67 4.57 -3.08
C ARG A 77 -13.34 4.84 -2.38
N GLU A 78 -12.54 5.73 -2.95
CA GLU A 78 -11.24 6.10 -2.36
C GLU A 78 -11.41 6.94 -1.09
N THR A 79 -12.47 7.75 -1.03
CA THR A 79 -12.80 8.54 0.17
C THR A 79 -13.20 7.63 1.33
N VAL A 80 -14.08 6.65 1.10
CA VAL A 80 -14.49 5.64 2.11
C VAL A 80 -13.28 4.83 2.58
N ARG A 81 -12.43 4.40 1.63
CA ARG A 81 -11.22 3.63 1.95
C ARG A 81 -10.26 4.44 2.83
N ARG A 82 -9.86 5.62 2.36
CA ARG A 82 -8.79 6.43 2.97
C ARG A 82 -9.22 7.12 4.26
N PHE A 83 -10.41 7.70 4.30
CA PHE A 83 -10.84 8.57 5.41
C PHE A 83 -11.75 7.88 6.42
N THR A 84 -12.15 6.63 6.19
CA THR A 84 -12.96 5.86 7.15
C THR A 84 -12.35 4.48 7.42
N LEU A 85 -12.24 3.61 6.42
CA LEU A 85 -11.82 2.21 6.65
C LEU A 85 -10.38 2.10 7.15
N HIS A 86 -9.42 2.84 6.57
CA HIS A 86 -8.05 2.88 7.10
C HIS A 86 -8.02 3.36 8.56
N GLN A 87 -8.80 4.40 8.87
CA GLN A 87 -8.83 4.97 10.22
C GLN A 87 -9.48 4.02 11.24
N PHE A 88 -10.50 3.26 10.82
CA PHE A 88 -11.07 2.19 11.63
C PHE A 88 -10.07 1.04 11.85
N ALA A 89 -9.27 0.70 10.85
CA ALA A 89 -8.23 -0.33 10.99
C ALA A 89 -7.10 0.13 11.93
N ASP A 90 -6.66 1.39 11.82
CA ASP A 90 -5.63 2.00 12.68
C ASP A 90 -6.05 2.10 14.15
N ALA A 91 -7.35 2.21 14.39
CA ALA A 91 -7.97 2.20 15.71
C ALA A 91 -8.33 0.78 16.19
N LEU A 92 -7.99 -0.27 15.43
CA LEU A 92 -8.33 -1.67 15.73
C LEU A 92 -9.85 -1.94 15.87
N LEU A 93 -10.70 -1.12 15.27
CA LEU A 93 -12.15 -1.39 15.17
C LEU A 93 -12.42 -2.52 14.17
N ILE A 94 -11.68 -2.51 13.05
CA ILE A 94 -11.81 -3.50 11.98
C ILE A 94 -10.47 -4.19 11.69
N GLU A 95 -10.56 -5.34 11.02
CA GLU A 95 -9.46 -6.08 10.41
C GLU A 95 -9.51 -5.96 8.89
N GLN A 96 -8.33 -5.97 8.27
CA GLN A 96 -8.17 -5.98 6.82
C GLN A 96 -7.76 -7.38 6.37
N ASN A 97 -8.45 -7.93 5.37
CA ASN A 97 -8.25 -9.28 4.82
C ASN A 97 -8.04 -10.38 5.87
N PRO A 98 -8.98 -10.56 6.83
CA PRO A 98 -8.86 -11.62 7.83
C PRO A 98 -8.82 -13.03 7.20
N ASP A 99 -9.30 -13.19 5.96
CA ASP A 99 -9.21 -14.41 5.15
C ASP A 99 -7.81 -14.65 4.55
N GLN A 100 -7.08 -13.58 4.22
CA GLN A 100 -5.79 -13.65 3.56
C GLN A 100 -4.92 -12.42 3.94
N PRO A 101 -4.20 -12.47 5.08
CA PRO A 101 -3.44 -11.33 5.58
C PRO A 101 -2.33 -10.83 4.63
N ASP A 102 -1.81 -11.69 3.77
CA ASP A 102 -0.75 -11.41 2.78
C ASP A 102 -1.31 -10.96 1.41
N ARG A 103 -2.62 -10.68 1.32
CA ARG A 103 -3.26 -10.23 0.09
C ARG A 103 -2.60 -8.93 -0.42
N PRO A 104 -2.26 -8.83 -1.73
CA PRO A 104 -1.69 -7.61 -2.30
C PRO A 104 -2.59 -6.38 -2.10
N VAL A 105 -1.99 -5.23 -1.80
CA VAL A 105 -2.68 -3.95 -1.51
C VAL A 105 -3.58 -3.46 -2.64
N ASN A 106 -3.28 -3.82 -3.88
CA ASN A 106 -4.07 -3.47 -5.07
C ASN A 106 -5.11 -4.52 -5.46
N SER A 107 -5.28 -5.58 -4.64
CA SER A 107 -6.20 -6.67 -4.95
C SER A 107 -7.65 -6.20 -5.01
N PRO A 108 -8.42 -6.55 -6.05
CA PRO A 108 -9.85 -6.24 -6.11
C PRO A 108 -10.67 -7.00 -5.07
N LYS A 109 -10.07 -8.00 -4.40
CA LYS A 109 -10.70 -8.79 -3.34
C LYS A 109 -10.49 -8.20 -1.95
N TRP A 110 -9.82 -7.05 -1.81
CA TRP A 110 -9.57 -6.45 -0.49
C TRP A 110 -10.87 -6.31 0.32
N CYS A 111 -10.89 -6.84 1.55
CA CYS A 111 -12.07 -6.91 2.39
C CYS A 111 -11.79 -6.49 3.84
N TYR A 112 -12.86 -6.18 4.55
CA TYR A 112 -12.84 -5.69 5.91
C TYR A 112 -13.87 -6.44 6.77
N GLN A 113 -13.58 -6.60 8.05
CA GLN A 113 -14.48 -7.22 9.03
C GLN A 113 -14.32 -6.54 10.39
N VAL A 114 -15.39 -6.44 11.19
CA VAL A 114 -15.31 -5.86 12.53
C VAL A 114 -14.58 -6.84 13.47
N ARG A 115 -13.67 -6.34 14.30
CA ARG A 115 -12.96 -7.19 15.27
C ARG A 115 -13.92 -7.79 16.28
N ALA A 116 -13.68 -9.03 16.69
CA ALA A 116 -14.54 -9.73 17.65
C ALA A 116 -14.74 -8.95 18.97
N ASN A 117 -13.69 -8.32 19.49
CA ASN A 117 -13.76 -7.52 20.70
C ASN A 117 -14.62 -6.26 20.53
N ALA A 118 -14.50 -5.57 19.40
CA ALA A 118 -15.33 -4.40 19.11
C ALA A 118 -16.79 -4.79 18.86
N LEU A 119 -17.04 -5.89 18.14
CA LEU A 119 -18.38 -6.42 17.90
C LEU A 119 -19.12 -6.73 19.22
N LYS A 120 -18.40 -7.24 20.24
CA LYS A 120 -18.96 -7.49 21.57
C LYS A 120 -19.48 -6.21 22.23
N VAL A 121 -18.72 -5.12 22.15
CA VAL A 121 -19.12 -3.80 22.66
C VAL A 121 -20.31 -3.27 21.87
N ILE A 122 -20.25 -3.35 20.54
CA ILE A 122 -21.29 -2.87 19.63
C ILE A 122 -22.64 -3.55 19.91
N ARG A 123 -22.66 -4.88 20.05
CA ARG A 123 -23.88 -5.63 20.32
C ARG A 123 -24.52 -5.31 21.67
N ALA A 124 -23.75 -4.76 22.60
CA ALA A 124 -24.23 -4.33 23.92
C ALA A 124 -24.74 -2.89 23.91
N PHE A 125 -24.68 -2.15 22.80
CA PHE A 125 -25.12 -0.76 22.77
C PHE A 125 -26.58 -0.62 23.23
N GLY A 126 -26.81 0.28 24.19
CA GLY A 126 -28.12 0.49 24.83
C GLY A 126 -28.48 -0.51 25.95
N THR A 127 -27.62 -1.49 26.25
CA THR A 127 -27.83 -2.41 27.38
C THR A 127 -27.06 -1.97 28.64
N PRO A 128 -27.41 -2.45 29.83
CA PRO A 128 -26.69 -2.13 31.07
C PRO A 128 -25.21 -2.54 31.04
N GLU A 129 -24.84 -3.54 30.25
CA GLU A 129 -23.47 -4.05 30.13
C GLU A 129 -22.58 -3.18 29.23
N TYR A 130 -23.17 -2.25 28.45
CA TYR A 130 -22.45 -1.44 27.46
C TYR A 130 -21.25 -0.71 28.04
N ALA A 131 -21.48 0.03 29.14
CA ALA A 131 -20.46 0.89 29.73
C ALA A 131 -19.24 0.09 30.23
N THR A 132 -19.49 -1.08 30.83
CA THR A 132 -18.42 -1.97 31.30
C THR A 132 -17.62 -2.54 30.14
N LEU A 133 -18.30 -3.06 29.10
CA LEU A 133 -17.63 -3.62 27.92
C LEU A 133 -16.84 -2.57 27.14
N LEU A 134 -17.38 -1.35 27.02
CA LEU A 134 -16.69 -0.23 26.40
C LEU A 134 -15.42 0.13 27.17
N LEU A 135 -15.49 0.23 28.51
CA LEU A 135 -14.33 0.55 29.34
C LEU A 135 -13.24 -0.52 29.20
N ASP A 136 -13.59 -1.79 29.30
CA ASP A 136 -12.66 -2.91 29.12
C ASP A 136 -11.98 -2.86 27.74
N HIS A 137 -12.75 -2.55 26.70
CA HIS A 137 -12.23 -2.38 25.35
C HIS A 137 -11.22 -1.22 25.26
N LEU A 138 -11.58 -0.04 25.76
CA LEU A 138 -10.72 1.15 25.72
C LEU A 138 -9.43 0.96 26.53
N ILE A 139 -9.46 0.22 27.64
CA ILE A 139 -8.26 -0.13 28.42
C ILE A 139 -7.35 -1.09 27.63
N ALA A 140 -7.93 -2.04 26.89
CA ALA A 140 -7.17 -3.05 26.15
C ALA A 140 -6.54 -2.52 24.84
N VAL A 141 -7.19 -1.55 24.17
CA VAL A 141 -6.77 -1.08 22.83
C VAL A 141 -5.32 -0.60 22.77
N PRO A 142 -4.79 0.25 23.69
CA PRO A 142 -3.40 0.68 23.64
C PRO A 142 -2.40 -0.49 23.73
N GLY A 143 -2.67 -1.47 24.60
CA GLY A 143 -1.84 -2.66 24.75
C GLY A 143 -1.86 -3.55 23.51
N LEU A 144 -3.04 -3.74 22.91
CA LEU A 144 -3.20 -4.47 21.65
C LEU A 144 -2.46 -3.76 20.52
N LYS A 145 -2.58 -2.43 20.42
CA LYS A 145 -1.88 -1.63 19.41
C LYS A 145 -0.37 -1.79 19.55
N ALA A 146 0.17 -1.67 20.76
CA ALA A 146 1.59 -1.90 21.01
C ALA A 146 2.04 -3.33 20.64
N GLN A 147 1.23 -4.35 20.90
CA GLN A 147 1.53 -5.73 20.50
C GLN A 147 1.52 -5.91 18.97
N TYR A 148 0.54 -5.34 18.28
CA TYR A 148 0.47 -5.39 16.81
C TYR A 148 1.61 -4.60 16.15
N ASP A 149 1.96 -3.44 16.69
CA ASP A 149 3.07 -2.63 16.20
C ASP A 149 4.41 -3.35 16.45
N ALA A 150 4.62 -3.94 17.64
CA ALA A 150 5.80 -4.75 17.93
C ALA A 150 5.89 -6.00 17.03
N ALA A 151 4.76 -6.68 16.78
CA ALA A 151 4.71 -7.78 15.83
C ALA A 151 5.06 -7.30 14.42
N ARG A 152 4.52 -6.17 13.95
CA ARG A 152 4.87 -5.59 12.64
C ARG A 152 6.36 -5.25 12.53
N GLU A 153 6.93 -4.63 13.54
CA GLU A 153 8.36 -4.32 13.60
C GLU A 153 9.23 -5.59 13.55
N MET A 154 8.85 -6.66 14.27
CA MET A 154 9.57 -7.95 14.19
C MET A 154 9.55 -8.58 12.78
N HIS A 155 8.53 -8.29 11.97
CA HIS A 155 8.40 -8.83 10.62
C HIS A 155 8.96 -7.89 9.54
N ARG A 156 9.51 -6.72 9.90
CA ARG A 156 10.12 -5.82 8.90
C ARG A 156 11.30 -6.51 8.22
N ILE A 157 11.45 -6.19 6.94
CA ILE A 157 12.49 -6.77 6.10
C ILE A 157 13.74 -5.90 6.26
N PRO A 158 14.82 -6.38 6.88
CA PRO A 158 16.08 -5.63 6.92
C PRO A 158 16.68 -5.58 5.51
N VAL A 159 17.22 -4.42 5.12
CA VAL A 159 17.87 -4.18 3.84
C VAL A 159 19.25 -3.60 4.10
N ASN A 160 20.27 -4.24 3.53
CA ASN A 160 21.64 -3.74 3.58
C ASN A 160 21.86 -2.71 2.47
N LEU A 161 21.85 -1.43 2.82
CA LEU A 161 22.20 -0.38 1.87
C LEU A 161 23.70 -0.44 1.50
N PRO A 162 24.07 -0.06 0.26
CA PRO A 162 25.48 0.05 -0.13
C PRO A 162 26.31 0.99 0.77
N SER A 163 25.66 1.98 1.40
CA SER A 163 26.29 2.91 2.35
C SER A 163 26.60 2.28 3.72
N GLY A 164 26.08 1.07 4.00
CA GLY A 164 26.14 0.43 5.30
C GLY A 164 25.13 0.98 6.32
N GLN A 165 24.30 1.95 5.93
CA GLN A 165 23.23 2.45 6.81
C GLN A 165 22.11 1.41 6.96
N PRO A 166 21.50 1.29 8.16
CA PRO A 166 20.40 0.37 8.38
C PRO A 166 19.14 0.88 7.66
N LEU A 167 18.51 0.01 6.87
CA LEU A 167 17.20 0.23 6.28
C LEU A 167 16.28 -0.95 6.60
N THR A 168 15.02 -0.66 6.88
CA THR A 168 13.99 -1.69 7.07
C THR A 168 12.75 -1.34 6.26
N LEU A 169 12.23 -2.29 5.49
CA LEU A 169 10.99 -2.15 4.73
C LEU A 169 9.84 -2.85 5.43
N SER A 170 8.61 -2.44 5.14
CA SER A 170 7.43 -3.15 5.64
C SER A 170 7.33 -4.57 5.05
N PRO A 171 6.73 -5.54 5.76
CA PRO A 171 6.63 -6.92 5.28
C PRO A 171 5.71 -7.07 4.06
N GLY A 172 6.13 -7.92 3.12
CA GLY A 172 5.28 -8.42 2.03
C GLY A 172 5.26 -7.56 0.77
N GLY A 173 4.43 -7.96 -0.20
CA GLY A 173 4.28 -7.28 -1.48
C GLY A 173 5.58 -7.16 -2.28
N GLN A 174 5.81 -5.97 -2.85
CA GLN A 174 7.00 -5.66 -3.66
C GLN A 174 8.28 -5.47 -2.83
N ASN A 175 8.18 -5.27 -1.51
CA ASN A 175 9.32 -4.95 -0.66
C ASN A 175 10.35 -6.10 -0.56
N VAL A 176 9.91 -7.35 -0.73
CA VAL A 176 10.82 -8.50 -0.84
C VAL A 176 11.71 -8.37 -2.08
N LEU A 177 11.13 -7.96 -3.22
CA LEU A 177 11.88 -7.75 -4.45
C LEU A 177 12.76 -6.49 -4.36
N ILE A 178 12.28 -5.41 -3.74
CA ILE A 178 13.08 -4.20 -3.50
C ILE A 178 14.32 -4.51 -2.67
N LYS A 179 14.22 -5.35 -1.62
CA LYS A 179 15.40 -5.83 -0.89
C LYS A 179 16.42 -6.46 -1.84
N GLN A 180 15.99 -7.38 -2.71
CA GLN A 180 16.88 -8.05 -3.66
C GLN A 180 17.46 -7.08 -4.70
N MET A 181 16.70 -6.06 -5.10
CA MET A 181 17.21 -5.00 -5.97
C MET A 181 18.33 -4.20 -5.27
N VAL A 182 18.14 -3.84 -4.01
CA VAL A 182 19.16 -3.10 -3.24
C VAL A 182 20.38 -3.97 -2.95
N GLU A 183 20.20 -5.23 -2.53
CA GLU A 183 21.32 -6.08 -2.10
C GLU A 183 22.02 -6.76 -3.29
N ASP A 184 21.26 -7.37 -4.20
CA ASP A 184 21.81 -8.16 -5.30
C ASP A 184 22.03 -7.32 -6.56
N PHE A 185 21.00 -6.64 -7.08
CA PHE A 185 21.16 -5.86 -8.31
C PHE A 185 22.22 -4.76 -8.13
N CYS A 186 22.15 -3.98 -7.04
CA CYS A 186 23.14 -2.93 -6.82
C CYS A 186 24.54 -3.51 -6.60
N GLY A 187 24.63 -4.66 -5.91
CA GLY A 187 25.89 -5.37 -5.70
C GLY A 187 26.57 -5.80 -7.01
N TYR A 188 25.80 -6.31 -7.98
CA TYR A 188 26.35 -6.78 -9.26
C TYR A 188 26.51 -5.69 -10.32
N TYR A 189 25.55 -4.76 -10.44
CA TYR A 189 25.45 -3.86 -11.60
C TYR A 189 25.76 -2.40 -11.31
N THR A 190 25.61 -1.96 -10.07
CA THR A 190 25.93 -0.58 -9.66
C THR A 190 26.87 -0.54 -8.44
N PRO A 191 28.02 -1.26 -8.47
CA PRO A 191 28.97 -1.21 -7.37
C PRO A 191 29.50 0.22 -7.21
N GLY A 192 29.50 0.72 -5.97
CA GLY A 192 29.82 2.12 -5.66
C GLY A 192 28.69 3.11 -5.99
N GLY A 193 27.48 2.60 -6.28
CA GLY A 193 26.29 3.42 -6.45
C GLY A 193 25.71 3.89 -5.11
N GLU A 194 25.10 5.07 -5.16
CA GLU A 194 24.43 5.74 -4.04
C GLU A 194 22.91 5.57 -4.20
N VAL A 195 22.26 4.98 -3.20
CA VAL A 195 20.80 4.85 -3.19
C VAL A 195 20.19 6.19 -2.78
N LEU A 196 19.52 6.86 -3.72
CA LEU A 196 18.94 8.19 -3.51
C LEU A 196 17.45 8.15 -3.16
N TYR A 197 16.76 7.07 -3.51
CA TYR A 197 15.35 6.90 -3.20
C TYR A 197 15.00 5.42 -3.07
N VAL A 198 14.18 5.07 -2.06
CA VAL A 198 13.55 3.76 -1.93
C VAL A 198 12.07 3.95 -1.56
N GLY A 199 11.17 3.41 -2.37
CA GLY A 199 9.74 3.36 -2.07
C GLY A 199 9.42 2.28 -1.03
N ASP A 200 8.44 2.55 -0.16
CA ASP A 200 7.88 1.56 0.76
C ASP A 200 6.37 1.45 0.53
N ALA A 201 5.82 0.24 0.61
CA ALA A 201 4.39 0.00 0.42
C ALA A 201 3.52 0.64 1.53
N ASP A 202 4.04 0.75 2.76
CA ASP A 202 3.29 1.25 3.93
C ASP A 202 3.71 2.67 4.39
N ALA A 203 4.90 3.14 4.00
CA ALA A 203 5.39 4.48 4.30
C ALA A 203 5.47 5.31 3.02
N LYS A 204 5.38 6.65 3.11
CA LYS A 204 5.46 7.47 1.89
C LYS A 204 6.80 7.25 1.12
N TRP A 205 7.94 7.09 1.82
CA TRP A 205 9.31 6.96 1.28
C TRP A 205 10.18 6.30 2.38
N ALA A 206 10.97 5.27 2.08
CA ALA A 206 11.92 4.67 3.04
C ALA A 206 13.29 5.35 3.02
N VAL A 207 13.70 5.86 1.85
CA VAL A 207 14.89 6.71 1.66
C VAL A 207 14.52 7.83 0.69
N PHE A 208 14.95 9.06 0.96
CA PHE A 208 14.81 10.19 0.03
C PHE A 208 15.92 11.22 0.22
N GLU A 209 16.93 11.16 -0.64
CA GLU A 209 18.06 12.09 -0.66
C GLU A 209 17.75 13.30 -1.55
N GLU A 210 16.82 14.16 -1.09
CA GLU A 210 16.32 15.31 -1.84
C GLU A 210 17.44 16.23 -2.34
N ALA A 211 18.43 16.52 -1.50
CA ALA A 211 19.54 17.40 -1.85
C ALA A 211 20.44 16.80 -2.96
N ALA A 212 20.65 15.49 -2.94
CA ALA A 212 21.45 14.79 -3.96
C ALA A 212 20.72 14.75 -5.30
N LEU A 213 19.40 14.46 -5.30
CA LEU A 213 18.57 14.52 -6.50
C LEU A 213 18.52 15.94 -7.07
N ALA A 214 18.36 16.96 -6.23
CA ALA A 214 18.36 18.35 -6.65
C ALA A 214 19.70 18.78 -7.26
N ALA A 215 20.83 18.30 -6.71
CA ALA A 215 22.17 18.54 -7.26
C ALA A 215 22.35 17.94 -8.67
N LEU A 216 21.60 16.87 -8.98
CA LEU A 216 21.54 16.27 -10.32
C LEU A 216 20.51 16.96 -11.23
N GLY A 217 19.82 18.01 -10.77
CA GLY A 217 18.78 18.70 -11.54
C GLY A 217 17.40 18.04 -11.47
N VAL A 218 17.19 17.09 -10.55
CA VAL A 218 15.91 16.39 -10.37
C VAL A 218 15.18 16.98 -9.16
N THR A 219 14.06 17.64 -9.40
CA THR A 219 13.16 18.12 -8.35
C THR A 219 11.84 17.37 -8.44
N VAL A 220 11.49 16.64 -7.39
CA VAL A 220 10.29 15.81 -7.34
C VAL A 220 9.22 16.54 -6.53
N ASP A 221 8.05 16.76 -7.12
CA ASP A 221 6.91 17.29 -6.36
C ASP A 221 6.24 16.17 -5.54
N GLN A 222 5.38 16.52 -4.58
CA GLN A 222 4.69 15.52 -3.75
C GLN A 222 3.68 14.64 -4.54
N HIS A 223 3.50 14.87 -5.84
CA HIS A 223 2.51 14.20 -6.69
C HIS A 223 3.13 13.34 -7.80
N GLY A 224 4.41 13.53 -8.10
CA GLY A 224 5.17 12.80 -9.11
C GLY A 224 5.41 11.36 -8.67
N LYS A 225 5.04 10.40 -9.52
CA LYS A 225 5.22 8.98 -9.24
C LYS A 225 6.67 8.57 -9.50
N MET A 226 7.50 8.67 -8.46
CA MET A 226 8.86 8.12 -8.42
C MET A 226 8.88 6.63 -8.80
N PRO A 227 10.02 6.11 -9.30
CA PRO A 227 10.22 4.68 -9.41
C PRO A 227 10.42 4.03 -8.03
N ASP A 228 10.39 2.71 -7.92
CA ASP A 228 10.54 2.02 -6.63
C ASP A 228 11.94 2.18 -6.00
N LEU A 229 12.98 2.31 -6.83
CA LEU A 229 14.37 2.51 -6.39
C LEU A 229 15.11 3.44 -7.37
N VAL A 230 15.87 4.41 -6.83
CA VAL A 230 16.78 5.26 -7.61
C VAL A 230 18.19 5.11 -7.09
N VAL A 231 19.12 4.76 -7.98
CA VAL A 231 20.55 4.63 -7.67
C VAL A 231 21.36 5.55 -8.56
N TYR A 232 22.15 6.43 -7.96
CA TYR A 232 23.14 7.23 -8.68
C TYR A 232 24.46 6.49 -8.74
N LEU A 233 25.07 6.39 -9.92
CA LEU A 233 26.39 5.79 -10.12
C LEU A 233 27.39 6.88 -10.52
N PRO A 234 28.14 7.46 -9.56
CA PRO A 234 28.98 8.63 -9.80
C PRO A 234 30.03 8.41 -10.88
N ALA A 235 30.66 7.23 -10.90
CA ALA A 235 31.75 6.90 -11.82
C ALA A 235 31.33 6.94 -13.30
N LYS A 236 30.05 6.71 -13.60
CA LYS A 236 29.49 6.75 -14.96
C LYS A 236 28.56 7.94 -15.19
N ASN A 237 28.26 8.70 -14.13
CA ASN A 237 27.23 9.72 -14.09
C ASN A 237 25.88 9.19 -14.62
N TRP A 238 25.42 8.07 -14.06
CA TRP A 238 24.13 7.45 -14.41
C TRP A 238 23.15 7.51 -13.24
N LEU A 239 21.87 7.75 -13.55
CA LEU A 239 20.75 7.46 -12.66
C LEU A 239 20.07 6.19 -13.14
N VAL A 240 20.15 5.14 -12.33
CA VAL A 240 19.47 3.87 -12.56
C VAL A 240 18.12 3.93 -11.84
N LEU A 241 17.06 3.87 -12.63
CA LEU A 241 15.67 3.96 -12.20
C LEU A 241 15.07 2.56 -12.28
N LEU A 242 14.75 1.96 -11.14
CA LEU A 242 14.30 0.57 -11.07
C LEU A 242 12.86 0.46 -10.55
N GLU A 243 12.06 -0.35 -11.24
CA GLU A 243 10.67 -0.63 -10.89
C GLU A 243 10.50 -2.10 -10.49
N ALA A 244 9.89 -2.35 -9.34
CA ALA A 244 9.57 -3.68 -8.85
C ALA A 244 8.25 -4.15 -9.49
N ALA A 245 8.36 -4.78 -10.67
CA ALA A 245 7.25 -5.19 -11.52
C ALA A 245 6.51 -6.45 -11.02
N SER A 246 6.00 -6.39 -9.79
CA SER A 246 5.21 -7.46 -9.15
C SER A 246 3.72 -7.33 -9.46
N SER A 247 3.12 -6.18 -9.15
CA SER A 247 1.67 -5.95 -9.28
C SER A 247 1.28 -4.67 -10.04
N HIS A 248 2.22 -3.74 -10.25
CA HIS A 248 2.00 -2.47 -10.94
C HIS A 248 2.46 -2.47 -12.41
N GLY A 249 3.05 -3.58 -12.87
CA GLY A 249 3.57 -3.73 -14.23
C GLY A 249 5.03 -3.26 -14.38
N PRO A 250 5.69 -3.55 -15.52
CA PRO A 250 7.04 -3.10 -15.81
C PRO A 250 7.11 -1.61 -16.15
N VAL A 251 8.32 -1.15 -16.47
CA VAL A 251 8.52 0.06 -17.26
C VAL A 251 7.98 -0.18 -18.68
N ASP A 252 6.70 0.12 -18.87
CA ASP A 252 6.05 0.12 -20.18
C ASP A 252 6.34 1.42 -20.96
N ALA A 253 5.89 1.52 -22.21
CA ALA A 253 6.13 2.70 -23.05
C ALA A 253 5.52 4.00 -22.50
N LYS A 254 4.50 3.91 -21.64
CA LYS A 254 3.90 5.07 -20.98
C LYS A 254 4.77 5.46 -19.76
N ARG A 255 5.09 4.51 -18.90
CA ARG A 255 5.91 4.69 -17.70
C ARG A 255 7.32 5.16 -18.04
N HIS A 256 7.91 4.64 -19.11
CA HIS A 256 9.18 5.12 -19.66
C HIS A 256 9.13 6.63 -19.96
N ARG A 257 8.07 7.11 -20.63
CA ARG A 257 7.87 8.54 -20.91
C ARG A 257 7.64 9.34 -19.65
N GLU A 258 6.78 8.87 -18.74
CA GLU A 258 6.53 9.53 -17.45
C GLU A 258 7.82 9.71 -16.65
N LEU A 259 8.66 8.68 -16.56
CA LEU A 259 9.95 8.76 -15.87
C LEU A 259 10.96 9.64 -16.63
N SER A 260 10.98 9.56 -17.97
CA SER A 260 11.85 10.44 -18.78
C SER A 260 11.49 11.92 -18.60
N GLU A 261 10.20 12.25 -18.54
CA GLU A 261 9.71 13.61 -18.27
C GLU A 261 10.04 14.05 -16.84
N LEU A 262 9.82 13.18 -15.85
CA LEU A 262 10.13 13.46 -14.45
C LEU A 262 11.63 13.74 -14.22
N PHE A 263 12.50 13.04 -14.94
CA PHE A 263 13.96 13.17 -14.84
C PHE A 263 14.58 13.96 -16.00
N GLN A 264 13.80 14.72 -16.78
CA GLN A 264 14.27 15.36 -18.02
C GLN A 264 15.40 16.38 -17.83
N HIS A 265 15.51 16.96 -16.63
CA HIS A 265 16.53 17.94 -16.27
C HIS A 265 17.75 17.30 -15.59
N SER A 266 17.77 15.97 -15.47
CA SER A 266 18.89 15.22 -14.91
C SER A 266 20.17 15.51 -15.69
N THR A 267 21.24 15.86 -14.98
CA THR A 267 22.59 15.93 -15.55
C THR A 267 23.24 14.56 -15.73
N ALA A 268 22.64 13.50 -15.16
CA ALA A 268 23.06 12.11 -15.30
C ALA A 268 22.27 11.39 -16.40
N GLY A 269 22.92 10.44 -17.08
CA GLY A 269 22.26 9.57 -18.06
C GLY A 269 21.28 8.61 -17.39
N LEU A 270 20.10 8.41 -17.98
CA LEU A 270 19.05 7.57 -17.40
C LEU A 270 19.19 6.11 -17.85
N VAL A 271 19.05 5.18 -16.92
CA VAL A 271 18.96 3.74 -17.17
C VAL A 271 17.68 3.23 -16.54
N PHE A 272 16.79 2.64 -17.33
CA PHE A 272 15.49 2.14 -16.85
C PHE A 272 15.56 0.62 -16.68
N VAL A 273 15.15 0.12 -15.51
CA VAL A 273 15.21 -1.31 -15.20
C VAL A 273 13.86 -1.79 -14.68
N SER A 274 13.27 -2.77 -15.36
CA SER A 274 12.15 -3.53 -14.81
C SER A 274 12.67 -4.74 -14.05
N CYS A 275 12.38 -4.82 -12.75
CA CYS A 275 12.82 -5.90 -11.89
C CYS A 275 11.67 -6.87 -11.64
N PHE A 276 11.92 -8.18 -11.79
CA PHE A 276 10.95 -9.24 -11.53
C PHE A 276 11.50 -10.26 -10.54
N PRO A 277 10.64 -10.98 -9.79
CA PRO A 277 11.09 -12.10 -8.97
C PRO A 277 11.71 -13.22 -9.81
N SER A 278 11.17 -13.47 -11.01
CA SER A 278 11.64 -14.52 -11.92
C SER A 278 11.28 -14.25 -13.37
N ARG A 279 11.94 -14.97 -14.28
CA ARG A 279 11.56 -15.00 -15.71
C ARG A 279 10.15 -15.57 -15.95
N VAL A 280 9.63 -16.39 -15.04
CA VAL A 280 8.26 -16.92 -15.10
C VAL A 280 7.25 -15.79 -14.88
N GLU A 281 7.50 -14.93 -13.90
CA GLU A 281 6.69 -13.74 -13.65
C GLU A 281 6.82 -12.72 -14.78
N MET A 282 8.05 -12.43 -15.22
CA MET A 282 8.35 -11.55 -16.35
C MET A 282 7.58 -11.92 -17.62
N ARG A 283 7.40 -13.22 -17.91
CA ARG A 283 6.70 -13.70 -19.12
C ARG A 283 5.29 -13.14 -19.26
N LYS A 284 4.60 -12.88 -18.15
CA LYS A 284 3.24 -12.32 -18.13
C LYS A 284 3.19 -10.90 -18.73
N TYR A 285 4.31 -10.19 -18.66
CA TYR A 285 4.44 -8.79 -19.04
C TYR A 285 5.34 -8.57 -20.25
N LEU A 286 5.83 -9.65 -20.89
CA LEU A 286 6.85 -9.58 -21.94
C LEU A 286 6.49 -8.61 -23.08
N ALA A 287 5.22 -8.55 -23.46
CA ALA A 287 4.72 -7.71 -24.54
C ALA A 287 4.56 -6.23 -24.15
N GLU A 288 4.62 -5.91 -22.86
CA GLU A 288 4.40 -4.56 -22.31
C GLU A 288 5.72 -3.83 -22.01
N ILE A 289 6.83 -4.57 -21.86
CA ILE A 289 8.16 -4.02 -21.56
C ILE A 289 8.60 -3.08 -22.69
N ALA A 290 8.98 -1.85 -22.34
CA ALA A 290 9.44 -0.87 -23.31
C ALA A 290 10.78 -1.27 -23.93
N TRP A 291 10.96 -0.94 -25.22
CA TRP A 291 12.29 -0.89 -25.83
C TRP A 291 13.17 0.15 -25.14
N GLU A 292 14.48 0.06 -25.32
CA GLU A 292 15.47 0.95 -24.67
C GLU A 292 15.46 0.85 -23.14
N THR A 293 15.02 -0.30 -22.62
CA THR A 293 15.04 -0.60 -21.18
C THR A 293 15.76 -1.92 -20.89
N GLU A 294 16.14 -2.06 -19.63
CA GLU A 294 16.75 -3.26 -19.08
C GLU A 294 15.74 -4.04 -18.25
N VAL A 295 15.95 -5.35 -18.15
CA VAL A 295 15.16 -6.24 -17.30
C VAL A 295 16.09 -7.08 -16.44
N TRP A 296 15.77 -7.16 -15.16
CA TRP A 296 16.48 -7.97 -14.19
C TRP A 296 15.53 -8.95 -13.49
N CYS A 297 15.98 -10.17 -13.26
CA CYS A 297 15.20 -11.20 -12.57
C CYS A 297 15.97 -11.69 -11.33
N ALA A 298 15.35 -11.59 -10.16
CA ALA A 298 15.99 -11.92 -8.89
C ALA A 298 16.37 -13.41 -8.75
N ASP A 299 15.67 -14.31 -9.45
CA ASP A 299 16.02 -15.74 -9.51
C ASP A 299 17.30 -16.05 -10.33
N ASN A 300 17.81 -15.09 -11.10
CA ASN A 300 19.04 -15.19 -11.87
C ASN A 300 19.83 -13.86 -11.76
N PRO A 301 20.28 -13.48 -10.55
CA PRO A 301 20.65 -12.11 -10.21
C PRO A 301 21.91 -11.60 -10.92
N THR A 302 22.72 -12.50 -11.48
CA THR A 302 23.95 -12.20 -12.22
C THR A 302 23.73 -11.95 -13.72
N HIS A 303 22.48 -12.02 -14.19
CA HIS A 303 22.12 -11.79 -15.58
C HIS A 303 21.18 -10.59 -15.74
N LEU A 304 21.34 -9.89 -16.86
CA LEU A 304 20.51 -8.76 -17.27
C LEU A 304 20.02 -9.01 -18.70
N ILE A 305 18.78 -8.64 -19.00
CA ILE A 305 18.18 -8.75 -20.33
C ILE A 305 18.01 -7.34 -20.89
N HIS A 306 18.59 -7.10 -22.06
CA HIS A 306 18.51 -5.81 -22.74
C HIS A 306 17.43 -5.83 -23.82
N PHE A 307 16.47 -4.90 -23.76
CA PHE A 307 15.42 -4.73 -24.77
C PHE A 307 15.82 -3.66 -25.79
N ASN A 308 16.88 -3.91 -26.57
CA ASN A 308 17.21 -3.24 -27.83
C ASN A 308 18.37 -4.00 -28.53
N GLY A 309 18.89 -3.54 -29.67
CA GLY A 309 19.79 -4.36 -30.49
C GLY A 309 20.95 -3.69 -31.22
N GLU A 310 20.95 -2.38 -31.46
CA GLU A 310 21.94 -1.78 -32.38
C GLU A 310 23.40 -1.85 -31.88
N ARG A 311 23.63 -2.06 -30.58
CA ARG A 311 24.96 -1.96 -29.95
C ARG A 311 25.55 -3.26 -29.39
N PHE A 312 24.80 -4.37 -29.36
CA PHE A 312 25.14 -5.50 -28.47
C PHE A 312 25.30 -6.87 -29.17
N LEU A 313 25.33 -6.93 -30.50
CA LEU A 313 25.57 -8.19 -31.22
C LEU A 313 27.06 -8.55 -31.23
N GLY A 314 27.39 -9.72 -30.67
CA GLY A 314 28.75 -10.28 -30.69
C GLY A 314 28.82 -11.62 -29.95
N PRO A 315 29.84 -12.45 -30.22
CA PRO A 315 30.03 -13.70 -29.50
C PRO A 315 30.41 -13.45 -28.03
N TYR A 316 29.89 -14.28 -27.12
CA TYR A 316 30.22 -14.23 -25.67
C TYR A 316 31.54 -14.92 -25.33
N GLU A 317 32.07 -15.74 -26.23
CA GLU A 317 33.36 -16.39 -26.05
C GLU A 317 34.45 -15.32 -26.07
N LYS A 318 35.21 -15.21 -24.98
CA LYS A 318 36.50 -14.51 -25.04
C LYS A 318 37.39 -15.35 -25.95
N THR A 319 37.80 -14.79 -27.09
CA THR A 319 38.90 -15.38 -27.85
C THR A 319 40.09 -15.52 -26.87
N PRO A 320 40.68 -16.72 -26.75
CA PRO A 320 41.65 -17.04 -25.71
C PRO A 320 42.87 -16.12 -25.66
#